data_AF-A0AAN7DCX5-F1
#
_entry.id   AF-A0AAN7DCX5-F1
#
_cell.length_a   1.000
_cell.length_b   1.000
_cell.length_c   1.000
_cell.angle_alpha   90.00
_cell.angle_beta   90.00
_cell.angle_gamma   90.00
#
_symmetry.space_group_name_H-M   'P 1'
#
loop_
_entity.id
_entity.type
_entity.pdbx_description
1 polymer ?
#
loop_
_entity_poly.entity_id
_entity_poly.type
_entity_poly.pdbx_seq_one_letter_code
_entity_poly.pdbx_strand_id
1 'polypeptide(L)'
;MWIPTLPSDCAEDPYLSKFQGRPQEPTPKARWHALFGAPKPFDRHDWYISRCGQSRRYVIDYYEAPEDVPGVPVFHLDVRPALDDAESVMVRFKEAAKVKWNQWFPTPAPAAATASTSNDGKSA
;
A
#
# COMPACT_ATOMS: atom_id res chain seq x y z
N MET A 1 5.14 -4.13 -13.14
CA MET A 1 5.61 -4.61 -11.83
C MET A 1 4.45 -4.43 -10.86
N TRP A 2 3.60 -5.45 -10.73
CA TRP A 2 2.45 -5.45 -9.82
C TRP A 2 2.93 -5.69 -8.39
N ILE A 3 2.32 -5.01 -7.43
CA ILE A 3 2.60 -5.16 -6.00
C ILE A 3 2.39 -6.64 -5.63
N PRO A 4 3.34 -7.32 -4.95
CA PRO A 4 3.11 -8.66 -4.45
C PRO A 4 1.88 -8.62 -3.56
N THR A 5 0.90 -9.49 -3.84
CA THR A 5 -0.22 -9.75 -2.94
C THR A 5 0.36 -9.95 -1.55
N LEU A 6 0.09 -9.03 -0.62
CA LEU A 6 0.35 -9.26 0.79
C LEU A 6 -0.23 -10.64 1.10
N PRO A 7 0.54 -11.57 1.71
CA PRO A 7 0.02 -12.89 2.04
C PRO A 7 -1.26 -12.68 2.85
N SER A 8 -2.39 -13.09 2.30
CA SER A 8 -3.62 -13.23 3.06
C SER A 8 -3.58 -14.63 3.66
N ASP A 9 -3.66 -14.73 4.99
CA ASP A 9 -3.59 -15.99 5.76
C ASP A 9 -4.80 -16.92 5.53
N CYS A 10 -5.50 -16.77 4.41
CA CYS A 10 -6.86 -17.22 4.19
C CYS A 10 -7.12 -17.32 2.68
N ALA A 11 -7.77 -18.42 2.29
CA ALA A 11 -7.95 -18.84 0.91
C ALA A 11 -9.13 -18.16 0.18
N GLU A 12 -9.80 -17.19 0.81
CA GLU A 12 -10.96 -16.52 0.22
C GLU A 12 -10.54 -15.33 -0.65
N ASP A 13 -11.18 -15.21 -1.82
CA ASP A 13 -10.97 -14.08 -2.71
C ASP A 13 -11.55 -12.78 -2.14
N PRO A 14 -10.86 -11.63 -2.32
CA PRO A 14 -11.36 -10.34 -1.89
C PRO A 14 -12.62 -9.94 -2.66
N TYR A 15 -13.63 -9.42 -1.96
CA TYR A 15 -14.83 -8.86 -2.60
C TYR A 15 -15.19 -7.47 -2.07
N LEU A 16 -15.84 -6.69 -2.91
CA LEU A 16 -16.37 -5.38 -2.57
C LEU A 16 -17.65 -5.56 -1.73
N SER A 17 -17.57 -5.25 -0.44
CA SER A 17 -18.70 -5.39 0.48
C SER A 17 -19.61 -4.16 0.48
N LYS A 18 -19.06 -2.97 0.27
CA LYS A 18 -19.84 -1.72 0.22
C LYS A 18 -19.16 -0.68 -0.65
N PHE A 19 -19.97 0.03 -1.43
CA PHE A 19 -19.57 1.19 -2.21
C PHE A 19 -20.40 2.40 -1.75
N GLN A 20 -19.74 3.50 -1.39
CA GLN A 20 -20.42 4.69 -0.89
C GLN A 20 -19.78 5.98 -1.44
N GLY A 21 -20.55 6.77 -2.18
CA GLY A 21 -20.17 8.12 -2.57
C GLY A 21 -20.23 9.08 -1.38
N ARG A 22 -19.20 9.92 -1.22
CA ARG A 22 -19.10 10.94 -0.16
C ARG A 22 -18.59 12.29 -0.71
N PRO A 23 -19.24 12.88 -1.73
CA PRO A 23 -18.74 14.07 -2.42
C PRO A 23 -18.66 15.31 -1.50
N GLN A 24 -19.55 15.41 -0.50
CA GLN A 24 -19.59 16.55 0.43
C GLN A 24 -18.58 16.46 1.57
N GLU A 25 -17.89 15.34 1.74
CA GLU A 25 -16.96 15.12 2.83
C GLU A 25 -15.53 15.00 2.32
N PRO A 26 -14.74 16.10 2.25
CA PRO A 26 -13.34 15.98 1.89
C PRO A 26 -12.56 15.22 2.97
N THR A 27 -11.67 14.33 2.52
CA THR A 27 -10.76 13.59 3.42
C THR A 27 -9.84 14.54 4.19
N PRO A 28 -9.29 14.13 5.35
CA PRO A 28 -8.31 14.95 6.08
C PRO A 28 -7.11 15.34 5.22
N LYS A 29 -6.62 14.42 4.37
CA LYS A 29 -5.56 14.67 3.39
C LYS A 29 -5.98 15.75 2.38
N ALA A 30 -7.18 15.64 1.79
CA ALA A 30 -7.67 16.64 0.84
C ALA A 30 -7.87 18.01 1.51
N ARG A 31 -8.35 18.06 2.75
CA ARG A 31 -8.45 19.30 3.54
C ARG A 31 -7.08 19.93 3.76
N TRP A 32 -6.08 19.13 4.13
CA TRP A 32 -4.71 19.60 4.32
C TRP A 32 -4.13 20.16 3.02
N HIS A 33 -4.22 19.44 1.90
CA HIS A 33 -3.72 19.91 0.61
C HIS A 33 -4.46 21.17 0.12
N ALA A 34 -5.76 21.29 0.38
CA ALA A 34 -6.52 22.49 0.05
C ALA A 34 -6.00 23.74 0.77
N LEU A 35 -5.43 23.61 1.99
CA LEU A 35 -4.78 24.74 2.68
C LEU A 35 -3.53 25.25 1.95
N PHE A 36 -2.90 24.42 1.11
CA PHE A 36 -1.76 24.79 0.27
C PHE A 36 -2.16 25.12 -1.17
N GLY A 37 -3.46 25.34 -1.43
CA GLY A 37 -3.96 25.73 -2.75
C GLY A 37 -4.08 24.59 -3.76
N ALA A 38 -3.96 23.34 -3.33
CA ALA A 38 -4.20 22.20 -4.22
C ALA A 38 -5.69 22.05 -4.56
N PRO A 39 -6.03 21.57 -5.77
CA PRO A 39 -7.42 21.32 -6.14
C PRO A 39 -8.06 20.28 -5.22
N LYS A 40 -9.30 20.55 -4.80
CA LYS A 40 -10.12 19.60 -4.03
C LYS A 40 -10.63 18.50 -4.98
N PRO A 41 -10.78 17.24 -4.54
CA PRO A 41 -11.41 16.23 -5.37
C PRO A 41 -12.87 16.59 -5.66
N PHE A 42 -13.27 16.45 -6.92
CA PHE A 42 -14.64 16.75 -7.36
C PHE A 42 -15.59 15.59 -7.05
N ASP A 43 -15.06 14.36 -6.98
CA ASP A 43 -15.80 13.17 -6.64
C ASP A 43 -14.99 12.29 -5.68
N ARG A 44 -15.61 11.84 -4.60
CA ARG A 44 -14.97 11.00 -3.56
C ARG A 44 -15.83 9.77 -3.33
N HIS A 45 -15.18 8.62 -3.37
CA HIS A 45 -15.80 7.32 -3.11
C HIS A 45 -15.06 6.53 -2.04
N ASP A 46 -15.81 5.90 -1.14
CA ASP A 46 -15.31 4.96 -0.15
C ASP A 46 -15.69 3.54 -0.56
N TRP A 47 -14.69 2.67 -0.69
CA TRP A 47 -14.85 1.25 -1.00
C TRP A 47 -14.52 0.44 0.24
N TYR A 48 -15.41 -0.46 0.64
CA TYR A 48 -15.14 -1.42 1.69
C TYR A 48 -14.87 -2.76 1.03
N ILE A 49 -13.65 -3.25 1.17
CA ILE A 49 -13.23 -4.54 0.64
C ILE A 49 -13.16 -5.52 1.80
N SER A 50 -13.93 -6.61 1.70
CA SER A 50 -13.89 -7.71 2.64
C SER A 50 -12.79 -8.69 2.21
N ARG A 51 -11.92 -9.05 3.14
CA ARG A 51 -10.94 -10.13 3.00
C ARG A 51 -10.92 -10.91 4.29
N CYS A 52 -11.25 -12.20 4.23
CA CYS A 52 -11.12 -13.11 5.36
C CYS A 52 -11.87 -12.63 6.61
N GLY A 53 -13.10 -12.14 6.40
CA GLY A 53 -13.93 -11.55 7.46
C GLY A 53 -13.49 -10.17 7.95
N GLN A 54 -12.37 -9.62 7.46
CA GLN A 54 -11.94 -8.25 7.77
C GLN A 54 -12.39 -7.29 6.67
N SER A 55 -13.17 -6.27 7.07
CA SER A 55 -13.56 -5.18 6.17
C SER A 55 -12.53 -4.06 6.24
N ARG A 56 -11.89 -3.75 5.10
CA ARG A 56 -10.90 -2.68 4.95
C ARG A 56 -11.49 -1.58 4.09
N ARG A 57 -11.50 -0.34 4.58
CA ARG A 57 -11.95 0.81 3.81
C ARG A 57 -10.81 1.39 2.97
N TYR A 58 -11.11 1.67 1.71
CA TYR A 58 -10.29 2.37 0.74
C TYR A 58 -11.01 3.64 0.33
N VAL A 59 -10.26 4.69 0.05
CA VAL A 59 -10.78 5.96 -0.44
C VAL A 59 -10.22 6.19 -1.83
N ILE A 60 -11.12 6.62 -2.73
CA ILE A 60 -10.81 7.01 -4.10
C ILE A 60 -11.21 8.47 -4.24
N ASP A 61 -10.21 9.31 -4.46
CA ASP A 61 -10.39 10.75 -4.70
C ASP A 61 -10.13 11.02 -6.21
N TYR A 62 -11.11 11.60 -6.91
CA TYR A 62 -10.99 12.02 -8.31
C TYR A 62 -10.64 13.50 -8.40
N TYR A 63 -9.57 13.82 -9.13
CA TYR A 63 -9.09 15.18 -9.34
C TYR A 63 -9.11 15.55 -10.82
N GLU A 64 -9.42 16.81 -11.09
CA GLU A 64 -9.27 17.39 -12.43
C GLU A 64 -7.78 17.49 -12.79
N ALA A 65 -7.47 17.23 -14.05
CA ALA A 65 -6.13 17.39 -14.60
C ALA A 65 -6.17 18.40 -15.76
N PRO A 66 -5.03 19.05 -16.07
CA PRO A 66 -4.90 19.79 -17.32
C PRO A 66 -5.20 18.89 -18.53
N GLU A 67 -5.90 19.44 -19.52
CA GLU A 67 -6.15 18.73 -20.78
C GLU A 67 -4.86 18.69 -21.60
N ASP A 68 -4.42 17.49 -21.99
CA ASP A 68 -3.31 17.33 -22.95
C ASP A 68 -3.76 17.57 -24.39
N VAL A 69 -5.04 17.28 -24.67
CA VAL A 69 -5.68 17.46 -25.98
C VAL A 69 -6.93 18.34 -25.78
N PRO A 70 -7.07 19.46 -26.52
CA PRO A 70 -8.21 20.35 -26.35
C PRO A 70 -9.55 19.62 -26.50
N GLY A 71 -10.39 19.70 -25.47
CA GLY A 71 -11.72 19.08 -25.45
C GLY A 71 -11.75 17.63 -24.98
N VAL A 72 -10.61 17.06 -24.56
CA VAL A 72 -10.56 15.74 -23.92
C VAL A 72 -10.24 15.94 -22.44
N PRO A 73 -11.23 15.80 -21.54
CA PRO A 73 -10.99 15.96 -20.12
C PRO A 73 -10.11 14.83 -19.59
N VAL A 74 -9.10 15.20 -18.80
CA VAL A 74 -8.18 14.28 -18.13
C VAL A 74 -8.44 14.33 -16.62
N PHE A 75 -8.35 13.18 -15.96
CA PHE A 75 -8.56 13.08 -14.51
C PHE A 75 -7.45 12.26 -13.87
N HIS A 76 -7.06 12.64 -12.66
CA HIS A 76 -6.14 11.88 -11.82
C HIS A 76 -6.91 11.14 -10.73
N LEU A 77 -6.55 9.88 -10.49
CA LEU A 77 -7.12 9.07 -9.42
C LEU A 77 -6.10 8.85 -8.30
N ASP A 78 -6.46 9.23 -7.08
CA ASP A 78 -5.73 8.85 -5.87
C ASP A 78 -6.51 7.73 -5.18
N VAL A 79 -5.97 6.51 -5.22
CA VAL A 79 -6.54 5.32 -4.57
C VAL A 79 -5.66 4.93 -3.40
N ARG A 80 -6.22 4.96 -2.18
CA ARG A 80 -5.47 4.67 -0.97
C ARG A 80 -6.31 4.01 0.11
N PRO A 81 -5.69 3.22 1.01
CA PRO A 81 -6.37 2.76 2.22
C PRO A 81 -6.83 3.95 3.06
N ALA A 82 -7.99 3.84 3.69
CA ALA A 82 -8.40 4.77 4.72
C ALA A 82 -7.48 4.61 5.96
N LEU A 83 -7.27 5.72 6.68
CA LEU A 83 -6.50 5.77 7.93
C LEU A 83 -7.44 5.68 9.14
N ASP A 84 -8.50 4.88 9.04
CA ASP A 84 -9.50 4.69 10.10
C ASP A 84 -9.18 3.55 11.05
N ASP A 85 -8.35 2.60 10.62
CA ASP A 85 -7.85 1.53 11.48
C ASP A 85 -6.42 1.82 11.95
N ALA A 86 -6.29 2.30 13.19
CA ALA A 86 -5.00 2.65 13.80
C ALA A 86 -4.03 1.46 13.84
N GLU A 87 -4.53 0.23 14.00
CA GLU A 87 -3.72 -0.98 14.02
C GLU A 87 -3.08 -1.22 12.64
N SER A 88 -3.87 -1.15 11.57
CA SER A 88 -3.35 -1.24 10.20
C SER A 88 -2.37 -0.14 9.84
N VAL A 89 -2.60 1.08 10.32
CA VAL A 89 -1.65 2.19 10.12
C VAL A 89 -0.33 1.89 10.81
N MET A 90 -0.38 1.39 12.05
CA MET A 90 0.81 1.04 12.83
C MET A 90 1.60 -0.10 12.19
N VAL A 91 0.93 -1.17 11.71
CA VAL A 91 1.59 -2.29 11.02
C VAL A 91 2.33 -1.79 9.78
N ARG A 92 1.67 -0.98 8.96
CA ARG A 92 2.31 -0.41 7.76
C ARG A 92 3.47 0.51 8.10
N PHE A 93 3.35 1.30 9.16
CA PHE A 93 4.44 2.17 9.62
C PHE A 93 5.64 1.35 10.11
N LYS A 94 5.40 0.28 10.88
CA LYS A 94 6.46 -0.64 11.34
C LYS A 94 7.17 -1.31 10.17
N GLU A 95 6.44 -1.81 9.18
CA GLU A 95 7.03 -2.42 7.98
C GLU A 95 7.83 -1.39 7.17
N ALA A 96 7.30 -0.18 6.97
CA ALA A 96 8.02 0.90 6.28
C ALA A 96 9.31 1.31 7.02
N ALA A 97 9.24 1.38 8.36
CA ALA A 97 10.40 1.66 9.20
C ALA A 97 11.45 0.55 9.10
N LYS A 98 11.03 -0.72 9.12
CA LYS A 98 11.89 -1.89 8.97
C LYS A 98 12.59 -1.92 7.61
N VAL A 99 11.86 -1.65 6.52
CA VAL A 99 12.42 -1.60 5.17
C VAL A 99 13.47 -0.49 5.06
N LYS A 100 13.18 0.72 5.56
CA LYS A 100 14.17 1.81 5.59
C LYS A 100 15.37 1.48 6.48
N TRP A 101 15.15 0.84 7.63
CA TRP A 101 16.22 0.42 8.52
C TRP A 101 17.14 -0.59 7.86
N ASN A 102 16.60 -1.62 7.20
CA ASN A 102 17.39 -2.62 6.48
C ASN A 102 18.11 -2.03 5.27
N GLN A 103 17.53 -1.03 4.61
CA GLN A 103 18.20 -0.32 3.52
C GLN A 103 19.40 0.49 4.03
N TRP A 104 19.26 1.13 5.19
CA TRP A 104 20.32 1.96 5.77
C TRP A 104 21.36 1.14 6.53
N PHE A 105 20.95 0.01 7.09
CA PHE A 105 21.77 -0.95 7.82
C PHE A 105 21.52 -2.37 7.28
N PRO A 106 22.13 -2.73 6.15
CA PRO A 106 22.02 -4.08 5.63
C PRO A 106 22.59 -5.06 6.67
N THR A 107 21.78 -6.03 7.09
CA THR A 107 22.28 -7.14 7.91
C THR A 107 23.35 -7.87 7.09
N PRO A 108 24.58 -8.04 7.60
CA PRO A 108 25.58 -8.83 6.89
C PRO A 108 25.03 -10.24 6.72
N ALA A 109 25.13 -10.78 5.49
CA ALA A 109 24.70 -12.14 5.19
C ALA A 109 25.37 -13.10 6.17
N PRO A 110 24.66 -14.09 6.74
CA PRO A 110 25.32 -15.13 7.53
C PRO A 110 26.37 -15.78 6.64
N ALA A 111 27.63 -15.77 7.09
CA ALA A 111 28.74 -16.38 6.38
C ALA A 111 28.35 -17.81 6.02
N ALA A 112 28.38 -18.12 4.72
CA ALA A 112 28.12 -19.44 4.18
C ALA A 112 28.87 -20.47 5.05
N ALA A 113 28.12 -21.42 5.60
CA ALA A 113 28.67 -22.55 6.32
C ALA A 113 29.68 -23.24 5.38
N THR A 114 30.97 -23.02 5.65
CA THR A 114 32.08 -23.70 5.01
C THR A 114 31.91 -25.20 5.27
N ALA A 115 31.55 -25.92 4.21
CA ALA A 115 31.65 -27.37 4.17
C ALA A 115 33.07 -27.78 4.55
N SER A 116 33.23 -28.40 5.72
CA SER A 116 34.42 -29.13 6.09
C SER A 116 34.18 -30.60 5.76
N THR A 117 34.68 -31.05 4.62
CA THR A 117 34.86 -32.48 4.35
C THR A 117 36.33 -32.79 4.59
N SER A 118 36.58 -33.58 5.63
CA SER A 118 37.87 -34.06 6.08
C SER A 118 38.52 -34.95 5.01
N ASN A 119 39.80 -34.71 4.75
CA ASN A 119 40.67 -35.66 4.05
C ASN A 119 41.22 -36.64 5.09
N ASP A 120 40.74 -37.89 5.07
CA ASP A 120 41.44 -39.02 5.68
C ASP A 120 41.99 -39.90 4.55
N GLY A 121 43.32 -39.89 4.42
CA GLY A 121 44.03 -40.85 3.60
C GLY A 121 44.25 -42.16 4.36
N LYS A 122 44.09 -43.30 3.68
CA LYS A 122 44.80 -44.53 4.04
C LYS A 122 45.05 -45.44 2.83
N SER A 123 46.34 -45.53 2.51
CA SER A 123 47.16 -46.64 2.01
C SER A 123 46.56 -47.73 1.12
N ALA A 124 47.27 -47.97 0.01
CA ALA A 124 47.80 -49.28 -0.33
C ALA A 124 49.32 -49.16 -0.50
#